data_AF-A0A6H2GTR2-F1
#
_entry.id   AF-A0A6H2GTR2-F1
#
_cell.length_a   1.000
_cell.length_b   1.000
_cell.length_c   1.000
_cell.angle_alpha   90.00
_cell.angle_beta   90.00
_cell.angle_gamma   90.00
#
_symmetry.space_group_name_H-M   'P 1'
#
loop_
_entity.id
_entity.type
_entity.pdbx_description
1 polymer ?
#
loop_
_entity_poly.entity_id
_entity_poly.type
_entity_poly.pdbx_seq_one_letter_code
_entity_poly.pdbx_strand_id
1 'polypeptide(L)'
;MNEYRLLDGSLLMTDGKLLLLKRPGREPEPATADEVLPELLELLEAQRVSKVARLQMEIAQALDESMKLGAESAAKIVIDAYRPVLDERAQ
;
A
#
# COMPACT_ATOMS: atom_id res chain seq x y z
N MET A 1 -20.32 8.20 4.50
CA MET A 1 -19.10 8.94 4.86
C MET A 1 -18.03 7.91 5.14
N ASN A 2 -16.93 7.93 4.39
CA ASN A 2 -15.81 7.02 4.55
C ASN A 2 -14.95 7.48 5.72
N GLU A 3 -14.40 6.54 6.47
CA GLU A 3 -13.55 6.81 7.62
C GLU A 3 -12.21 6.11 7.43
N TYR A 4 -11.12 6.87 7.59
CA TYR A 4 -9.75 6.39 7.50
C TYR A 4 -9.08 6.67 8.84
N ARG A 5 -8.52 5.61 9.44
CA ARG A 5 -7.73 5.75 10.64
C ARG A 5 -6.33 6.21 10.26
N LEU A 6 -5.92 7.32 10.86
CA LEU A 6 -4.58 7.89 10.71
C LEU A 6 -3.61 7.24 11.70
N LEU A 7 -2.31 7.50 11.52
CA LEU A 7 -1.26 6.82 12.29
C LEU A 7 -1.20 7.31 13.73
N ASP A 8 -1.54 8.58 13.96
CA ASP A 8 -1.70 9.19 15.28
C ASP A 8 -2.94 8.70 16.05
N GLY A 9 -3.76 7.84 15.44
CA GLY A 9 -5.02 7.32 16.01
C GLY A 9 -6.23 8.23 15.80
N SER A 10 -6.08 9.35 15.11
CA SER A 10 -7.16 10.21 14.63
C SER A 10 -7.96 9.52 13.51
N LEU A 11 -9.18 10.02 13.28
CA LEU A 11 -10.07 9.55 12.22
C LEU A 11 -10.29 10.66 11.20
N LEU A 12 -9.85 10.42 9.97
CA LEU A 12 -10.20 11.25 8.82
C LEU A 12 -11.51 10.76 8.23
N MET A 13 -12.53 11.62 8.25
CA MET A 13 -13.86 11.32 7.72
C MET A 13 -14.12 12.13 6.46
N THR A 14 -14.59 11.49 5.39
CA THR A 14 -14.91 12.18 4.14
C THR A 14 -16.09 11.60 3.39
N ASP A 15 -16.85 12.45 2.70
CA ASP A 15 -17.89 12.04 1.75
C ASP A 15 -17.56 12.45 0.30
N GLY A 16 -16.31 12.88 0.05
CA GLY A 16 -15.83 13.40 -1.23
C GLY A 16 -16.03 14.91 -1.43
N LYS A 17 -16.83 15.58 -0.58
CA LYS A 17 -16.99 17.05 -0.60
C LYS A 17 -16.48 17.70 0.69
N LEU A 18 -16.62 16.99 1.80
CA LEU A 18 -16.25 17.46 3.12
C LEU A 18 -15.16 16.57 3.70
N LEU A 19 -14.21 17.19 4.39
CA LEU A 19 -13.11 16.53 5.05
C LEU A 19 -13.14 16.94 6.52
N LEU A 20 -13.44 15.99 7.41
CA LEU A 20 -13.42 16.21 8.85
C LEU A 20 -12.30 15.38 9.47
N LEU A 21 -11.63 15.95 10.45
CA LEU A 21 -10.67 15.26 11.29
C LEU A 21 -11.23 15.14 12.70
N LYS A 22 -11.31 13.91 13.19
CA LYS A 22 -11.69 13.59 14.56
C LYS A 22 -10.46 13.13 15.33
N ARG A 23 -9.93 14.04 16.15
CA ARG A 23 -8.81 13.76 17.06
C ARG A 23 -9.34 13.08 18.34
N PRO A 24 -8.54 12.23 19.03
CA PRO A 24 -8.97 11.60 20.27
C PRO A 24 -9.43 12.61 21.32
N GLY A 25 -10.63 12.40 21.87
CA GLY A 25 -11.22 13.30 22.88
C GLY A 25 -11.70 14.66 22.37
N ARG A 26 -11.76 14.87 21.04
CA ARG A 26 -12.31 16.08 20.43
C ARG A 26 -13.49 15.75 19.50
N GLU A 27 -14.36 16.74 19.33
CA GLU A 27 -15.38 16.69 18.30
C GLU A 27 -14.75 16.78 16.89
N PRO A 28 -15.35 16.19 15.86
CA PRO A 28 -14.87 16.31 14.49
C PRO A 28 -14.86 17.76 14.01
N GLU A 29 -13.74 18.20 13.43
CA GLU A 29 -13.55 19.55 12.91
C GLU A 29 -13.14 19.53 11.43
N PRO A 30 -13.46 20.58 10.64
CA PRO A 30 -12.99 20.68 9.26
C PRO A 30 -11.48 20.60 9.19
N ALA A 31 -10.98 19.68 8.37
CA ALA A 31 -9.55 19.46 8.20
C ALA A 31 -9.01 20.27 7.03
N THR A 32 -7.88 20.94 7.23
CA THR A 32 -7.16 21.60 6.13
C THR A 32 -6.26 20.60 5.40
N ALA A 33 -5.95 20.88 4.13
CA ALA A 33 -5.08 20.02 3.33
C ALA A 33 -3.70 19.84 3.97
N ASP A 34 -3.13 20.91 4.55
CA ASP A 34 -1.80 20.88 5.18
C ASP A 34 -1.75 19.96 6.41
N GLU A 35 -2.86 19.83 7.15
CA GLU A 35 -2.94 18.96 8.32
C GLU A 35 -2.98 17.48 7.97
N VAL A 36 -3.64 17.12 6.86
CA VAL A 36 -3.94 15.71 6.53
C VAL A 36 -3.06 15.13 5.43
N LEU A 37 -2.48 15.98 4.57
CA LEU A 37 -1.71 15.54 3.41
C LEU A 37 -0.50 14.68 3.78
N PRO A 38 0.31 15.01 4.80
CA PRO A 38 1.46 14.17 5.18
C PRO A 38 1.06 12.74 5.57
N GLU A 39 0.07 12.58 6.45
CA GLU A 39 -0.41 11.26 6.86
C GLU A 39 -1.10 10.51 5.72
N LEU A 40 -1.84 11.21 4.84
CA LEU A 40 -2.44 10.59 3.65
C LEU A 40 -1.38 10.04 2.69
N LEU A 41 -0.29 10.77 2.47
CA LEU A 41 0.83 10.30 1.66
C LEU A 41 1.49 9.07 2.30
N GLU A 42 1.67 9.08 3.61
CA GLU A 42 2.24 7.94 4.34
C GLU A 42 1.32 6.71 4.30
N LEU A 43 0.00 6.88 4.43
CA LEU A 43 -0.98 5.81 4.26
C LEU A 43 -0.98 5.25 2.83
N LEU A 44 -0.90 6.11 1.82
CA LEU A 44 -0.80 5.69 0.42
C LEU A 44 0.50 4.91 0.17
N GLU A 45 1.61 5.36 0.76
CA GLU A 45 2.89 4.67 0.69
C GLU A 45 2.83 3.31 1.38
N ALA A 46 2.28 3.23 2.59
CA ALA A 46 2.11 1.97 3.31
C ALA A 46 1.21 0.99 2.53
N GLN A 47 0.12 1.47 1.93
CA GLN A 47 -0.74 0.66 1.07
C GLN A 47 -0.02 0.19 -0.19
N ARG A 48 0.79 1.06 -0.80
CA ARG A 48 1.61 0.72 -1.96
C ARG A 48 2.60 -0.39 -1.60
N VAL A 49 3.33 -0.23 -0.50
CA VAL A 49 4.29 -1.23 0.00
C VAL A 49 3.59 -2.56 0.28
N SER A 50 2.42 -2.55 0.92
CA SER A 50 1.65 -3.77 1.22
C SER A 50 1.17 -4.48 -0.04
N LYS A 51 0.62 -3.74 -1.03
CA LYS A 51 0.21 -4.32 -2.32
C LYS A 51 1.39 -4.92 -3.08
N VAL A 52 2.53 -4.23 -3.09
CA VAL A 52 3.76 -4.73 -3.73
C VAL A 52 4.26 -5.98 -3.01
N ALA A 53 4.29 -6.00 -1.68
CA ALA A 53 4.70 -7.18 -0.91
C ALA A 53 3.80 -8.39 -1.18
N ARG A 54 2.47 -8.16 -1.26
CA ARG A 54 1.52 -9.21 -1.64
C ARG A 54 1.77 -9.74 -3.05
N LEU A 55 1.97 -8.85 -4.03
CA LEU A 55 2.29 -9.25 -5.40
C LEU A 55 3.61 -10.05 -5.46
N GLN A 56 4.63 -9.64 -4.70
CA GLN A 56 5.89 -10.37 -4.60
C GLN A 56 5.69 -11.79 -4.05
N MET A 57 4.83 -11.96 -3.03
CA MET A 57 4.48 -13.29 -2.51
C MET A 57 3.73 -14.14 -3.54
N GLU A 58 2.73 -13.56 -4.23
CA GLU A 58 1.96 -14.26 -5.26
C GLU A 58 2.86 -14.70 -6.42
N ILE A 59 3.80 -13.86 -6.84
CA ILE A 59 4.80 -14.19 -7.87
C ILE A 59 5.73 -15.30 -7.38
N ALA A 60 6.27 -15.19 -6.16
CA ALA A 60 7.14 -16.22 -5.59
C ALA A 60 6.45 -17.58 -5.52
N GLN A 61 5.17 -17.61 -5.16
CA GLN A 61 4.37 -18.83 -5.14
C GLN A 61 4.13 -19.39 -6.54
N ALA A 62 3.75 -18.55 -7.51
CA ALA A 62 3.56 -18.98 -8.89
C ALA A 62 4.85 -19.52 -9.53
N LEU A 63 6.00 -18.96 -9.16
CA LEU A 63 7.33 -19.43 -9.59
C LEU A 63 7.67 -20.79 -8.97
N ASP A 64 7.45 -20.96 -7.67
CA ASP A 64 7.68 -22.23 -6.96
C ASP A 64 6.79 -23.36 -7.54
N GLU A 65 5.52 -23.07 -7.82
CA GLU A 65 4.61 -24.00 -8.48
C GLU A 65 5.06 -24.34 -9.91
N SER A 66 5.51 -23.35 -10.68
CA SER A 66 6.03 -23.56 -12.05
C SER A 66 7.29 -24.44 -12.06
N MET A 67 8.21 -24.24 -11.11
CA MET A 67 9.41 -25.07 -10.97
C MET A 67 9.06 -26.51 -10.60
N LYS A 68 8.10 -26.73 -9.68
CA LYS A 68 7.60 -28.08 -9.34
C LYS A 68 6.98 -28.81 -10.52
N LEU A 69 6.39 -28.07 -11.47
CA LEU A 69 5.80 -28.62 -12.69
C LEU A 69 6.82 -28.79 -13.83
N GLY A 70 8.10 -28.52 -13.60
CA GLY A 70 9.17 -28.64 -14.60
C GLY A 70 9.18 -27.52 -15.66
N ALA A 71 8.47 -26.41 -15.41
CA ALA A 71 8.39 -25.25 -16.30
C ALA A 71 9.42 -24.16 -15.94
N GLU A 72 10.68 -24.56 -15.70
CA GLU A 72 11.75 -23.66 -15.25
C GLU A 72 12.01 -22.49 -16.21
N SER A 73 11.83 -22.68 -17.52
CA SER A 73 12.01 -21.63 -18.52
C SER A 73 10.95 -20.52 -18.40
N ALA A 74 9.70 -20.88 -18.09
CA ALA A 74 8.62 -19.92 -17.86
C ALA A 74 8.82 -19.16 -16.54
N ALA A 75 9.27 -19.85 -15.50
CA ALA A 75 9.60 -19.24 -14.21
C ALA A 75 10.73 -18.19 -14.36
N LYS A 76 11.76 -18.49 -15.16
CA LYS A 76 12.86 -17.56 -15.43
C LYS A 76 12.41 -16.26 -16.12
N ILE A 77 11.50 -16.34 -17.09
CA ILE A 77 10.96 -15.16 -17.80
C ILE A 77 10.24 -14.22 -16.83
N VAL A 78 9.47 -14.78 -15.90
CA VAL A 78 8.75 -13.99 -14.88
C VAL A 78 9.73 -13.34 -13.90
N ILE A 79 10.77 -14.05 -13.45
CA ILE A 79 11.82 -13.47 -12.60
C ILE A 79 12.54 -12.32 -13.30
N ASP A 80 12.95 -12.52 -14.56
CA ASP A 80 13.69 -11.51 -15.32
C ASP A 80 12.84 -10.26 -15.60
N ALA A 81 11.53 -10.42 -15.82
CA ALA A 81 10.60 -9.30 -16.01
C ALA A 81 10.40 -8.45 -14.75
N TYR A 82 10.50 -9.05 -13.56
CA TYR A 82 10.30 -8.36 -12.27
C TYR A 82 11.60 -7.91 -11.60
N ARG A 83 12.78 -8.32 -12.12
CA ARG A 83 14.09 -7.93 -11.60
C ARG A 83 14.26 -6.42 -11.36
N PRO A 84 13.81 -5.49 -12.23
CA PRO A 84 13.94 -4.05 -11.98
C PRO A 84 13.23 -3.57 -10.71
N VAL A 85 12.06 -4.15 -10.40
CA VAL A 85 11.26 -3.81 -9.22
C VAL A 85 11.86 -4.42 -7.94
N LEU A 86 12.62 -5.51 -8.06
CA LEU A 86 13.34 -6.14 -6.94
C LEU A 86 14.65 -5.41 -6.64
N ASP A 87 15.38 -4.97 -7.66
CA ASP A 87 16.67 -4.29 -7.53
C ASP A 87 16.54 -2.86 -6.97
N GLU A 88 15.42 -2.16 -7.24
CA GLU A 88 15.10 -0.85 -6.67
C GLU A 88 14.96 -0.83 -5.13
N ARG A 89 14.94 -1.99 -4.45
CA ARG A 89 14.88 -2.11 -2.97
C ARG A 89 16.20 -2.46 -2.30
N ALA A 90 17.24 -2.79 -3.07
CA ALA A 90 18.58 -3.08 -2.53
C ALA A 90 19.46 -1.83 -2.41
N GLN A 91 19.00 -0.69 -2.90
CA GLN A 91 19.60 0.65 -2.76
C GLN A 91 18.79 1.49 -1.78
#